data_AF-A0AAW9IXG0-F1
#
_entry.id   AF-A0AAW9IXG0-F1
#
_cell.length_a   1.000
_cell.length_b   1.000
_cell.length_c   1.000
_cell.angle_alpha   90.00
_cell.angle_beta   90.00
_cell.angle_gamma   90.00
#
_symmetry.space_group_name_H-M   'P 1'
#
loop_
_entity.id
_entity.type
_entity.pdbx_description
1 polymer ?
#
loop_
_entity_poly.entity_id
_entity_poly.type
_entity_poly.pdbx_seq_one_letter_code
_entity_poly.pdbx_strand_id
1 'polypeptide(L)'
;GYCSGIENYSRILDRRGPGTPPQTLLDYFPDDFLMFIDESHVTLPQCRAMYAGDRSRKDTLVEFGFRLPCAYDNRPLKFAEFENKINQVVFVSATPAQYEIDHSTNIAEQVIRPTGLLDPVIEIRPVEGQIDDLYAEIKKTTEKGFRTLITTLTKRMAEDLTTYLK
;
A
#
# COMPACT_ATOMS: atom_id res chain seq x y z
N GLY A 1 34.19 -12.67 8.87
CA GLY A 1 34.42 -12.26 7.46
C GLY A 1 33.19 -11.53 6.96
N TYR A 2 33.30 -10.82 5.84
CA TYR A 2 32.21 -10.04 5.23
C TYR A 2 32.28 -10.20 3.70
N CYS A 3 31.11 -10.19 3.04
CA CYS A 3 31.00 -10.08 1.59
C CYS A 3 29.75 -9.29 1.22
N SER A 4 29.75 -8.70 0.02
CA SER A 4 28.54 -8.06 -0.51
C SER A 4 27.47 -9.13 -0.79
N GLY A 5 26.24 -8.87 -0.35
CA GLY A 5 25.13 -9.82 -0.51
C GLY A 5 25.10 -10.94 0.54
N ILE A 6 25.76 -10.76 1.69
CA ILE A 6 25.82 -11.75 2.77
C ILE A 6 24.43 -12.14 3.29
N GLU A 7 23.44 -11.26 3.18
CA GLU A 7 22.05 -11.51 3.57
C GLU A 7 21.42 -12.70 2.84
N ASN A 8 21.88 -13.05 1.64
CA ASN A 8 21.41 -14.22 0.89
C ASN A 8 21.73 -15.57 1.58
N TYR A 9 22.60 -15.52 2.60
CA TYR A 9 22.97 -16.66 3.44
C TYR A 9 22.41 -16.56 4.86
N SER A 10 21.53 -15.57 5.15
CA SER A 10 21.00 -15.28 6.49
C SER A 10 20.50 -16.53 7.21
N ARG A 11 19.69 -17.37 6.55
CA ARG A 11 19.21 -18.64 7.11
C ARG A 11 20.33 -19.55 7.63
N ILE A 12 21.42 -19.68 6.88
CA ILE A 12 22.55 -20.55 7.24
C ILE A 12 23.31 -19.95 8.42
N LEU A 13 23.51 -18.63 8.40
CA LEU A 13 24.17 -17.88 9.47
C LEU A 13 23.38 -17.96 10.78
N ASP A 14 22.05 -17.86 10.70
CA ASP A 14 21.12 -18.02 11.82
C ASP A 14 20.92 -19.49 12.24
N ARG A 15 21.50 -20.45 11.50
CA ARG A 15 21.32 -21.90 11.67
C ARG A 15 19.84 -22.34 11.68
N ARG A 16 19.00 -21.64 10.91
CA ARG A 16 17.58 -21.96 10.77
C ARG A 16 17.34 -23.05 9.73
N GLY A 17 16.23 -23.78 9.87
CA GLY A 17 15.79 -24.77 8.90
C GLY A 17 15.34 -24.14 7.56
N PRO A 18 15.43 -24.86 6.43
CA PRO A 18 14.86 -24.43 5.15
C PRO A 18 13.37 -24.05 5.26
N GLY A 19 12.95 -22.97 4.60
CA GLY A 19 11.56 -22.51 4.57
C GLY A 19 11.08 -21.76 5.81
N THR A 20 11.84 -21.79 6.92
CA THR A 20 11.45 -21.10 8.16
C THR A 20 11.32 -19.58 7.97
N PRO A 21 10.36 -18.92 8.65
CA PRO A 21 10.23 -17.47 8.57
C PRO A 21 11.52 -16.77 9.00
N PRO A 22 11.95 -15.71 8.30
CA PRO A 22 13.05 -14.89 8.75
C PRO A 22 12.68 -14.08 9.99
N GLN A 23 13.69 -13.70 10.76
CA GLN A 23 13.51 -12.68 11.79
C GLN A 23 13.32 -11.32 11.13
N THR A 24 12.41 -10.54 11.70
CA THR A 24 12.01 -9.21 11.24
C THR A 24 12.02 -8.24 12.41
N LEU A 25 11.74 -6.97 12.14
CA LEU A 25 11.58 -5.97 13.19
C LEU A 25 10.52 -6.38 14.23
N LEU A 26 9.46 -7.10 13.83
CA LEU A 26 8.39 -7.54 14.73
C LEU A 26 8.91 -8.48 15.83
N ASP A 27 9.98 -9.23 15.57
CA ASP A 27 10.60 -10.13 16.54
C ASP A 27 11.39 -9.41 17.65
N TYR A 28 11.62 -8.10 17.49
CA TYR A 28 12.32 -7.27 18.46
C TYR A 28 11.36 -6.51 19.39
N PHE A 29 10.06 -6.53 19.08
CA PHE A 29 9.05 -5.98 19.97
C PHE A 29 8.71 -6.99 21.08
N PRO A 30 8.33 -6.52 22.28
CA PRO A 30 7.71 -7.36 23.29
C PRO A 30 6.45 -8.05 22.77
N ASP A 31 6.07 -9.19 23.34
CA ASP A 31 4.88 -9.95 22.93
C ASP A 31 3.58 -9.14 23.03
N ASP A 32 3.54 -8.12 23.91
CA ASP A 32 2.37 -7.27 24.18
C ASP A 32 2.33 -5.96 23.36
N PHE A 33 3.10 -5.87 22.27
CA PHE A 33 3.13 -4.66 21.46
C PHE A 33 1.79 -4.34 20.76
N LEU A 34 1.64 -3.05 20.43
CA LEU A 34 0.52 -2.50 19.66
C LEU A 34 0.97 -2.07 18.26
N MET A 35 0.26 -2.53 17.25
CA MET A 35 0.48 -2.19 15.84
C MET A 35 -0.55 -1.18 15.34
N PHE A 36 -0.09 -0.15 14.64
CA PHE A 36 -0.96 0.71 13.83
C PHE A 36 -0.69 0.45 12.36
N ILE A 37 -1.74 0.25 11.59
CA ILE A 37 -1.65 0.13 10.14
C ILE A 37 -2.39 1.31 9.53
N ASP A 38 -1.62 2.32 9.14
CA ASP A 38 -2.12 3.49 8.45
C ASP A 38 -2.49 3.16 7.00
N GLU A 39 -3.52 3.83 6.49
CA GLU A 39 -4.22 3.51 5.24
C GLU A 39 -4.34 2.01 4.99
N SER A 40 -4.94 1.30 5.95
CA SER A 40 -4.96 -0.16 6.01
C SER A 40 -5.43 -0.84 4.72
N HIS A 41 -6.39 -0.23 4.03
CA HIS A 41 -6.95 -0.71 2.77
C HIS A 41 -5.93 -0.80 1.63
N VAL A 42 -4.81 -0.06 1.74
CA VAL A 42 -3.66 -0.12 0.80
C VAL A 42 -2.51 -0.91 1.41
N THR A 43 -2.19 -0.66 2.68
CA THR A 43 -1.01 -1.23 3.34
C THR A 43 -1.10 -2.76 3.47
N LEU A 44 -2.28 -3.31 3.80
CA LEU A 44 -2.45 -4.75 3.93
C LEU A 44 -2.28 -5.51 2.60
N PRO A 45 -2.92 -5.09 1.49
CA PRO A 45 -2.62 -5.67 0.17
C PRO A 45 -1.13 -5.60 -0.19
N GLN A 46 -0.45 -4.49 0.13
CA GLN A 46 0.99 -4.35 -0.12
C GLN A 46 1.78 -5.40 0.67
N CYS A 47 1.57 -5.51 1.98
CA CYS A 47 2.20 -6.52 2.84
C CYS A 47 1.97 -7.94 2.31
N ARG A 48 0.75 -8.25 1.85
CA ARG A 48 0.40 -9.56 1.28
C ARG A 48 1.18 -9.87 0.01
N ALA A 49 1.41 -8.88 -0.85
CA ALA A 49 2.06 -9.07 -2.15
C ALA A 49 3.60 -9.23 -2.06
N MET A 50 4.23 -8.73 -1.00
CA MET A 50 5.69 -8.65 -0.88
C MET A 50 6.41 -10.01 -1.07
N TYR A 51 5.90 -11.07 -0.45
CA TYR A 51 6.50 -12.41 -0.58
C TYR A 51 6.50 -12.90 -2.03
N ALA A 52 5.35 -12.78 -2.72
CA ALA A 52 5.21 -13.28 -4.08
C ALA A 52 6.10 -12.50 -5.06
N GLY A 53 6.18 -11.18 -4.91
CA GLY A 53 7.06 -10.33 -5.70
C GLY A 53 8.55 -10.64 -5.48
N ASP A 54 8.97 -10.79 -4.23
CA ASP A 54 10.36 -11.18 -3.91
C ASP A 54 10.71 -12.57 -4.44
N ARG A 55 9.78 -13.53 -4.30
CA ARG A 55 9.97 -14.90 -4.79
C ARG A 55 10.16 -14.93 -6.30
N SER A 56 9.27 -14.29 -7.05
CA SER A 56 9.34 -14.25 -8.52
C SER A 56 10.66 -13.68 -9.02
N ARG A 57 11.15 -12.60 -8.40
CA ARG A 57 12.45 -12.00 -8.75
C ARG A 57 13.63 -12.95 -8.45
N LYS A 58 13.55 -13.72 -7.37
CA LYS A 58 14.60 -14.67 -6.99
C LYS A 58 14.59 -15.95 -7.81
N ASP A 59 13.43 -16.37 -8.30
CA ASP A 59 13.30 -17.56 -9.14
C ASP A 59 14.26 -17.43 -10.33
N THR A 60 14.23 -16.29 -11.04
CA THR A 60 15.18 -15.98 -12.12
C THR A 60 16.65 -16.06 -11.68
N LEU A 61 17.01 -15.48 -10.53
CA LEU A 61 18.41 -15.48 -10.06
C LEU A 61 18.93 -16.89 -9.73
N VAL A 62 18.06 -17.75 -9.18
CA VAL A 62 18.43 -19.13 -8.83
C VAL A 62 18.46 -20.02 -10.07
N GLU A 63 17.48 -19.88 -10.96
CA GLU A 63 17.41 -20.63 -12.23
C GLU A 63 18.64 -20.41 -13.11
N PHE A 64 19.11 -19.16 -13.22
CA PHE A 64 20.31 -18.82 -13.99
C PHE A 64 21.62 -18.94 -13.19
N GLY A 65 21.60 -19.54 -11.99
CA GLY A 65 22.80 -19.86 -11.22
C GLY A 65 23.51 -18.66 -10.56
N PHE A 66 22.89 -17.48 -10.50
CA PHE A 66 23.43 -16.32 -9.80
C PHE A 66 23.34 -16.44 -8.27
N ARG A 67 22.39 -17.23 -7.76
CA ARG A 67 22.18 -17.47 -6.32
C ARG A 67 21.90 -18.93 -6.04
N LEU A 68 22.30 -19.39 -4.85
CA LEU A 68 21.93 -20.71 -4.34
C LEU A 68 20.45 -20.75 -3.92
N PRO A 69 19.81 -21.94 -3.90
CA PRO A 69 18.43 -22.08 -3.43
C PRO A 69 18.16 -21.57 -2.01
N CYS A 70 19.18 -21.50 -1.14
CA CYS A 70 19.01 -20.94 0.21
C CYS A 70 18.65 -19.44 0.21
N ALA A 71 18.90 -18.71 -0.89
CA ALA A 71 18.55 -17.29 -1.02
C ALA A 71 17.02 -17.05 -0.97
N TYR A 72 16.20 -18.06 -1.26
CA TYR A 72 14.74 -17.97 -1.08
C TYR A 72 14.33 -17.74 0.37
N ASP A 73 15.15 -18.16 1.33
CA ASP A 73 14.84 -18.05 2.76
C ASP A 73 15.20 -16.66 3.36
N ASN A 74 15.87 -15.80 2.59
CA ASN A 74 16.13 -14.40 2.93
C ASN A 74 15.05 -13.47 2.36
N ARG A 75 13.82 -13.53 2.86
CA ARG A 75 12.62 -13.01 2.18
C ARG A 75 11.74 -12.15 3.10
N PRO A 76 10.75 -11.43 2.57
CA PRO A 76 9.64 -10.94 3.38
C PRO A 76 8.84 -12.09 4.01
N LEU A 77 8.07 -11.75 5.06
CA LEU A 77 7.08 -12.66 5.62
C LEU A 77 5.98 -12.95 4.59
N LYS A 78 5.45 -14.17 4.63
CA LYS A 78 4.15 -14.47 4.02
C LYS A 78 3.06 -13.79 4.84
N PHE A 79 1.93 -13.49 4.23
CA PHE A 79 0.82 -12.82 4.94
C PHE A 79 0.38 -13.60 6.19
N ALA A 80 0.22 -14.92 6.11
CA ALA A 80 -0.08 -15.76 7.27
C ALA A 80 1.01 -15.75 8.36
N GLU A 81 2.29 -15.58 7.99
CA GLU A 81 3.38 -15.44 8.98
C GLU A 81 3.35 -14.06 9.66
N PHE A 82 2.91 -13.03 8.94
CA PHE A 82 2.67 -11.69 9.48
C PHE A 82 1.47 -11.69 10.42
N GLU A 83 0.34 -12.30 10.03
CA GLU A 83 -0.87 -12.42 10.85
C GLU A 83 -0.58 -13.08 12.20
N ASN A 84 0.21 -14.17 12.20
CA ASN A 84 0.61 -14.86 13.42
C ASN A 84 1.52 -14.04 14.35
N LYS A 85 2.08 -12.92 13.86
CA LYS A 85 2.90 -11.99 14.66
C LYS A 85 2.10 -10.79 15.16
N ILE A 86 0.83 -10.65 14.78
CA ILE A 86 -0.02 -9.57 15.28
C ILE A 86 -0.53 -9.96 16.68
N ASN A 87 -0.29 -9.09 17.66
CA ASN A 87 -0.90 -9.18 18.99
C ASN A 87 -2.14 -8.27 19.07
N GLN A 88 -1.93 -6.96 19.20
CA GLN A 88 -2.98 -5.95 19.10
C GLN A 88 -2.74 -5.07 17.89
N VAL A 89 -3.80 -4.77 17.13
CA VAL A 89 -3.73 -3.95 15.92
C VAL A 89 -4.87 -2.94 15.86
N VAL A 90 -4.55 -1.73 15.43
CA VAL A 90 -5.50 -0.69 15.04
C VAL A 90 -5.33 -0.44 13.55
N PHE A 91 -6.35 -0.81 12.78
CA PHE A 91 -6.45 -0.44 11.37
C PHE A 91 -6.96 1.00 11.27
N VAL A 92 -6.22 1.86 10.57
CA VAL A 92 -6.59 3.26 10.37
C VAL A 92 -6.85 3.46 8.89
N SER A 93 -8.11 3.77 8.54
CA SER A 93 -8.46 4.17 7.18
C SER A 93 -9.82 4.86 7.13
N ALA A 94 -9.97 5.79 6.18
CA ALA A 94 -11.28 6.35 5.82
C ALA A 94 -12.16 5.36 5.04
N THR A 95 -11.57 4.35 4.41
CA THR A 95 -12.26 3.36 3.56
C THR A 95 -11.74 1.95 3.86
N PRO A 96 -12.01 1.39 5.06
CA PRO A 96 -11.52 0.07 5.43
C PRO A 96 -12.02 -1.00 4.46
N ALA A 97 -11.14 -1.92 4.06
CA ALA A 97 -11.51 -3.04 3.21
C ALA A 97 -12.08 -4.22 4.02
N GLN A 98 -12.53 -5.27 3.32
CA GLN A 98 -13.23 -6.40 3.93
C GLN A 98 -12.39 -7.12 5.00
N TYR A 99 -11.07 -7.22 4.81
CA TYR A 99 -10.20 -7.90 5.77
C TYR A 99 -10.24 -7.20 7.12
N GLU A 100 -10.15 -5.88 7.15
CA GLU A 100 -10.20 -5.08 8.37
C GLU A 100 -11.55 -5.22 9.06
N ILE A 101 -12.64 -5.17 8.29
CA ILE A 101 -14.01 -5.32 8.81
C ILE A 101 -14.18 -6.70 9.46
N ASP A 102 -13.75 -7.77 8.79
CA ASP A 102 -13.90 -9.14 9.27
C ASP A 102 -13.06 -9.45 10.52
N HIS A 103 -11.93 -8.76 10.70
CA HIS A 103 -10.97 -9.00 11.79
C HIS A 103 -11.05 -7.96 12.91
N SER A 104 -11.96 -7.00 12.82
CA SER A 104 -12.14 -5.96 13.85
C SER A 104 -13.20 -6.38 14.87
N THR A 105 -12.84 -6.38 16.16
CA THR A 105 -13.82 -6.56 17.25
C THR A 105 -14.69 -5.33 17.43
N ASN A 106 -14.15 -4.14 17.13
CA ASN A 106 -14.86 -2.88 17.22
C ASN A 106 -14.42 -1.95 16.08
N ILE A 107 -15.36 -1.16 15.57
CA ILE A 107 -15.11 -0.14 14.54
C ILE A 107 -15.43 1.21 15.16
N ALA A 108 -14.39 2.03 15.34
CA ALA A 108 -14.52 3.38 15.84
C ALA A 108 -14.55 4.37 14.68
N GLU A 109 -15.58 5.21 14.61
CA GLU A 109 -15.73 6.22 13.56
C GLU A 109 -15.31 7.60 14.07
N GLN A 110 -14.48 8.30 13.28
CA GLN A 110 -14.12 9.69 13.52
C GLN A 110 -14.46 10.55 12.30
N VAL A 111 -15.71 11.00 12.22
CA VAL A 111 -16.24 11.77 11.09
C VAL A 111 -16.15 13.28 11.32
N ILE A 112 -16.19 13.72 12.59
CA ILE A 112 -16.20 15.14 12.94
C ILE A 112 -14.78 15.73 12.85
N ARG A 113 -14.62 16.76 12.01
CA ARG A 113 -13.36 17.51 11.87
C ARG A 113 -13.29 18.63 12.91
N PRO A 114 -12.15 18.83 13.62
CA PRO A 114 -12.01 19.92 14.59
C PRO A 114 -12.23 21.33 14.00
N THR A 115 -11.98 21.50 12.70
CA THR A 115 -12.16 22.77 11.98
C THR A 115 -13.60 23.03 11.54
N GLY A 116 -14.49 22.05 11.67
CA GLY A 116 -15.86 22.13 11.15
C GLY A 116 -15.98 22.02 9.62
N LEU A 117 -14.90 21.67 8.91
CA LEU A 117 -14.97 21.45 7.46
C LEU A 117 -15.92 20.30 7.12
N LEU A 118 -16.86 20.57 6.22
CA LEU A 118 -17.84 19.61 5.73
C LEU A 118 -17.30 18.84 4.52
N ASP A 119 -17.88 17.67 4.28
CA ASP A 119 -17.64 16.95 3.03
C ASP A 119 -18.14 17.76 1.82
N PRO A 120 -17.46 17.67 0.67
CA PRO A 120 -17.84 18.44 -0.51
C PRO A 120 -19.18 17.97 -1.08
N VAL A 121 -19.91 18.89 -1.71
CA VAL A 121 -21.13 18.56 -2.47
C VAL A 121 -20.73 17.79 -3.74
N ILE A 122 -21.47 16.72 -4.05
CA ILE A 122 -21.25 15.89 -5.23
C ILE A 122 -22.34 16.17 -6.26
N GLU A 123 -21.94 16.46 -7.50
CA GLU A 123 -22.82 16.66 -8.65
C GLU A 123 -22.49 15.63 -9.75
N ILE A 124 -23.51 15.04 -10.36
CA ILE A 124 -23.36 14.11 -11.49
C ILE A 124 -23.84 14.82 -12.76
N ARG A 125 -22.96 14.89 -13.78
CA ARG A 125 -23.25 15.55 -15.06
C ARG A 125 -23.10 14.56 -16.23
N PRO A 126 -23.83 14.75 -17.35
CA PRO A 126 -23.68 13.91 -18.55
C PRO A 126 -22.28 13.99 -19.16
N VAL A 127 -21.90 12.95 -19.90
CA VAL A 127 -20.61 12.91 -20.63
C VAL A 127 -20.63 13.83 -21.87
N GLU A 128 -21.82 14.04 -22.46
CA GLU A 128 -21.98 14.95 -23.60
C GLU A 128 -21.64 16.39 -23.19
N GLY A 129 -20.72 17.02 -23.92
CA GLY A 129 -20.24 18.38 -23.60
C GLY A 129 -19.33 18.47 -22.37
N GLN A 130 -18.85 17.35 -21.81
CA GLN A 130 -18.09 17.34 -20.55
C GLN A 130 -16.85 18.26 -20.53
N ILE A 131 -16.17 18.42 -21.67
CA ILE A 131 -14.92 19.20 -21.74
C ILE A 131 -15.23 20.71 -21.64
N ASP A 132 -16.26 21.17 -22.35
CA ASP A 132 -16.68 22.57 -22.32
C ASP A 132 -17.24 22.95 -20.95
N ASP A 133 -18.04 22.06 -20.35
CA ASP A 133 -18.57 22.23 -18.99
C ASP A 133 -17.45 22.30 -17.95
N LEU A 134 -16.51 21.34 -17.99
CA LEU A 134 -15.34 21.30 -17.12
C LEU A 134 -14.48 22.57 -17.26
N TYR A 135 -14.23 23.02 -18.48
CA TYR A 135 -13.45 24.23 -18.74
C TYR A 135 -14.11 25.49 -18.15
N ALA A 136 -15.43 25.60 -18.29
CA ALA A 136 -16.19 26.69 -17.68
C ALA A 136 -16.08 26.68 -16.15
N GLU A 137 -16.16 25.51 -15.50
CA GLU A 137 -16.01 25.38 -14.05
C GLU A 137 -14.58 25.66 -13.56
N ILE A 138 -13.55 25.26 -14.32
CA ILE A 138 -12.14 25.61 -14.02
C ILE A 138 -11.95 27.13 -14.02
N LYS A 139 -12.48 27.84 -15.04
CA LYS A 139 -12.40 29.30 -15.11
C LYS A 139 -13.06 29.96 -13.91
N LYS A 140 -14.32 29.60 -13.61
CA LYS A 140 -15.06 30.11 -12.44
C LYS A 140 -14.32 29.88 -11.13
N THR A 141 -13.69 28.71 -10.97
CA THR A 141 -12.93 28.34 -9.77
C THR A 141 -11.64 29.17 -9.65
N THR A 142 -10.95 29.36 -10.77
CA THR A 142 -9.68 30.10 -10.84
C THR A 142 -9.89 31.61 -10.63
N GLU A 143 -10.96 32.19 -11.17
CA GLU A 143 -11.35 33.59 -10.95
C GLU A 143 -11.58 33.92 -9.47
N LYS A 144 -12.02 32.93 -8.69
CA LYS A 144 -12.18 33.03 -7.22
C LYS A 144 -10.88 32.77 -6.44
N GLY A 145 -9.77 32.48 -7.11
CA GLY A 145 -8.47 32.20 -6.50
C GLY A 145 -8.25 30.76 -6.02
N PHE A 146 -9.20 29.86 -6.24
CA PHE A 146 -9.11 28.44 -5.85
C PHE A 146 -8.39 27.58 -6.90
N ARG A 147 -8.32 26.26 -6.68
CA ARG A 147 -7.65 25.28 -7.55
C ARG A 147 -8.59 24.12 -7.85
N THR A 148 -8.39 23.49 -9.01
CA THR A 148 -9.15 22.33 -9.47
C THR A 148 -8.23 21.12 -9.60
N LEU A 149 -8.69 19.95 -9.13
CA LEU A 149 -8.04 18.66 -9.36
C LEU A 149 -8.92 17.83 -10.30
N ILE A 150 -8.29 17.18 -11.28
CA ILE A 150 -8.99 16.39 -12.30
C ILE A 150 -8.32 15.03 -12.38
N THR A 151 -9.11 13.96 -12.47
CA THR A 151 -8.63 12.59 -12.64
C THR A 151 -9.25 12.01 -13.91
N THR A 152 -8.41 11.42 -14.76
CA THR A 152 -8.83 10.71 -15.98
C THR A 152 -8.46 9.24 -15.90
N LEU A 153 -9.14 8.39 -16.65
CA LEU A 153 -8.90 6.93 -16.63
C LEU A 153 -7.59 6.52 -17.32
N THR A 154 -7.17 7.25 -18.35
CA THR A 154 -5.97 6.91 -19.13
C THR A 154 -4.97 8.05 -19.15
N LYS A 155 -3.69 7.69 -19.30
CA LYS A 155 -2.60 8.65 -19.48
C LYS A 155 -2.82 9.55 -20.71
N ARG A 156 -3.28 8.97 -21.82
CA ARG A 156 -3.55 9.71 -23.06
C ARG A 156 -4.60 10.79 -22.86
N MET A 157 -5.71 10.47 -22.17
CA MET A 157 -6.73 11.46 -21.83
C MET A 157 -6.18 12.60 -20.97
N ALA A 158 -5.32 12.29 -20.01
CA ALA A 158 -4.67 13.32 -19.18
C ALA A 158 -3.78 14.24 -20.04
N GLU A 159 -3.00 13.67 -20.97
CA GLU A 159 -2.12 14.40 -21.88
C GLU A 159 -2.91 15.30 -22.85
N ASP A 160 -3.96 14.75 -23.46
CA ASP A 160 -4.85 15.47 -24.38
C ASP A 160 -5.56 16.63 -23.67
N LEU A 161 -6.12 16.37 -22.48
CA LEU A 161 -6.79 17.39 -21.67
C LEU A 161 -5.81 18.48 -21.21
N THR A 162 -4.61 18.09 -20.77
CA THR A 162 -3.57 19.06 -20.37
C THR A 162 -3.16 19.94 -21.54
N THR A 163 -3.10 19.38 -22.77
CA THR A 163 -2.77 20.14 -23.98
C THR A 163 -3.89 21.10 -24.35
N TYR A 164 -5.15 20.67 -24.24
CA TYR A 164 -6.32 21.51 -24.49
C TYR A 164 -6.46 22.69 -23.51
N LEU A 165 -6.09 22.47 -22.24
CA LEU A 165 -6.22 23.49 -21.18
C LEU A 165 -5.09 24.53 -21.14
N LYS A 166 -3.98 24.29 -21.85
CA LYS A 166 -2.86 25.24 -21.98
C LYS A 166 -3.18 26.36 -22.98
#